data_AF-A0AAV1SRK2-F1
#
_entry.id   AF-A0AAV1SRK2-F1
#
_cell.length_a   1.000
_cell.length_b   1.000
_cell.length_c   1.000
_cell.angle_alpha   90.00
_cell.angle_beta   90.00
_cell.angle_gamma   90.00
#
_symmetry.space_group_name_H-M   'P 1'
#
loop_
_entity.id
_entity.type
_entity.pdbx_description
1 polymer ?
#
loop_
_entity_poly.entity_id
_entity_poly.type
_entity_poly.pdbx_seq_one_letter_code
_entity_poly.pdbx_strand_id
1 'polypeptide(L)'
;MKEMGAAVFLLVEQGGAVLAACGQVESLLKKVELCGSLPRAYKYVSELWRKKQSDVMRFLQRVRCWEYRQHPSIVRVTHPTRPDKARRLGYKAKQNNVVSRLHCVILAGQALSVYSFFSGRMLMYNDGMLTNTSNIRITDHLTKWARALLSSFLSRSDTGYVVYRIRVRRGGRKRPVPKGIVYGKPTNQGVTQLKFQRSKRSVAEERAGRRLGGLRVLNSYWINEDSTYKYFEVILVDVAHNAIRNDPRINWLCNPVHKHRELRGLTSAGKKYRGLRGRGHLPHKARPSRRANWKRNNTLSLRRYR
;
A
#
# COMPACT_ATOMS: atom_id res chain seq x y z
N MET A 1 32.93 33.55 2.90
CA MET A 1 33.30 34.87 3.43
C MET A 1 33.59 35.76 2.25
N LYS A 2 33.02 36.96 2.28
CA LYS A 2 33.08 38.07 1.32
C LYS A 2 32.17 37.95 0.09
N GLU A 3 31.39 39.04 -0.02
CA GLU A 3 30.60 39.53 -1.15
C GLU A 3 29.26 38.86 -1.42
N MET A 4 28.20 39.51 -0.90
CA MET A 4 26.91 39.82 -1.54
C MET A 4 26.04 40.54 -0.51
N GLY A 5 26.50 41.72 -0.08
CA GLY A 5 25.86 42.54 0.95
C GLY A 5 26.12 44.02 0.70
N ALA A 6 25.53 44.56 -0.37
CA ALA A 6 25.54 45.99 -0.68
C ALA A 6 24.41 46.31 -1.68
N ALA A 7 23.16 46.31 -1.22
CA ALA A 7 22.03 46.92 -1.93
C ALA A 7 20.84 47.14 -0.97
N VAL A 8 21.11 47.66 0.22
CA VAL A 8 20.08 48.22 1.11
C VAL A 8 20.72 49.39 1.85
N PHE A 9 20.73 50.58 1.25
CA PHE A 9 20.78 51.86 1.96
C PHE A 9 20.69 52.97 0.92
N LEU A 10 19.50 53.55 0.74
CA LEU A 10 19.23 54.95 0.40
C LEU A 10 17.76 55.09 0.01
N LEU A 11 16.96 55.54 0.98
CA LEU A 11 15.78 56.43 0.88
C LEU A 11 14.86 56.14 2.08
N VAL A 12 15.25 56.70 3.23
CA VAL A 12 14.33 57.06 4.31
C VAL A 12 14.33 58.58 4.33
N GLU A 13 13.25 59.19 3.85
CA GLU A 13 12.63 60.42 4.37
C GLU A 13 11.63 60.92 3.33
N GLN A 14 10.35 60.57 3.51
CA GLN A 14 9.18 61.44 3.45
C GLN A 14 7.95 60.55 3.69
N GLY A 15 7.23 60.79 4.79
CA GLY A 15 5.96 60.12 5.09
C GLY A 15 6.03 59.19 6.30
N GLY A 16 5.76 59.75 7.48
CA GLY A 16 5.43 58.98 8.67
C GLY A 16 4.17 58.12 8.46
N ALA A 17 4.05 57.10 9.32
CA ALA A 17 2.96 56.12 9.44
C ALA A 17 3.14 54.75 8.76
N VAL A 18 4.29 54.07 8.94
CA VAL A 18 4.33 52.58 8.89
C VAL A 18 5.34 51.98 9.89
N LEU A 19 5.50 52.58 11.07
CA LEU A 19 6.50 52.18 12.08
C LEU A 19 5.93 51.34 13.24
N ALA A 20 4.88 50.54 12.99
CA ALA A 20 4.32 49.61 13.98
C ALA A 20 4.13 48.17 13.49
N ALA A 21 4.67 47.80 12.32
CA ALA A 21 4.54 46.44 11.76
C ALA A 21 5.88 45.75 11.45
N CYS A 22 7.02 46.32 11.87
CA CYS A 22 8.35 45.76 11.60
C CYS A 22 8.96 44.97 12.78
N GLY A 23 8.25 44.84 13.92
CA GLY A 23 8.67 43.99 15.04
C GLY A 23 8.24 42.52 14.92
N GLN A 24 7.20 42.25 14.12
CA GLN A 24 6.65 40.88 13.98
C GLN A 24 7.45 40.01 13.00
N VAL A 25 8.15 40.61 12.03
CA VAL A 25 8.81 39.88 10.93
C VAL A 25 10.18 39.32 11.37
N GLU A 26 10.94 40.03 12.21
CA GLU A 26 12.18 39.51 12.77
C GLU A 26 11.97 38.38 13.79
N SER A 27 10.84 38.40 14.53
CA SER A 27 10.49 37.30 15.45
C SER A 27 10.10 36.00 14.72
N LEU A 28 9.64 36.13 13.48
CA LEU A 28 9.31 35.00 12.60
C LEU A 28 10.56 34.45 11.90
N LEU A 29 11.52 35.30 11.54
CA LEU A 29 12.81 34.89 10.98
C LEU A 29 13.73 34.25 12.03
N LYS A 30 13.77 34.76 13.27
CA LYS A 30 14.51 34.09 14.37
C LYS A 30 13.91 32.75 14.82
N LYS A 31 12.64 32.45 14.49
CA LYS A 31 12.05 31.10 14.66
C LYS A 31 12.43 30.13 13.55
N VAL A 32 12.94 30.61 12.41
CA VAL A 32 13.40 29.77 11.31
C VAL A 32 14.86 29.32 11.50
N GLU A 33 15.67 30.07 12.26
CA GLU A 33 17.10 29.76 12.48
C GLU A 33 17.41 28.89 13.71
N LEU A 34 16.43 28.53 14.54
CA LEU A 34 16.63 27.72 15.76
C LEU A 34 16.24 26.23 15.65
N CYS A 35 16.06 25.67 14.44
CA CYS A 35 15.84 24.23 14.29
C CYS A 35 16.63 23.65 13.11
N GLY A 36 17.80 23.10 13.42
CA GLY A 36 18.62 22.33 12.48
C GLY A 36 17.82 21.24 11.76
N SER A 37 18.13 21.06 10.48
CA SER A 37 17.52 20.18 9.48
C SER A 37 16.16 20.67 8.92
N LEU A 38 16.18 21.14 7.67
CA LEU A 38 14.98 21.28 6.85
C LEU A 38 14.12 20.00 6.96
N PRO A 39 12.82 20.10 7.28
CA PRO A 39 11.95 18.94 7.35
C PRO A 39 11.98 18.16 6.03
N ARG A 40 12.53 16.94 6.06
CA ARG A 40 12.48 16.00 4.92
C ARG A 40 11.04 15.94 4.39
N ALA A 41 10.81 16.03 3.07
CA ALA A 41 9.48 16.20 2.44
C ALA A 41 8.32 15.37 3.04
N TYR A 42 8.59 14.12 3.44
CA TYR A 42 7.62 13.23 4.10
C TYR A 42 7.11 13.71 5.46
N LYS A 43 7.84 14.57 6.17
CA LYS A 43 7.43 15.19 7.44
C LYS A 43 6.24 16.12 7.19
N TYR A 44 6.28 16.96 6.15
CA TYR A 44 5.16 17.81 5.76
C TYR A 44 3.91 17.01 5.37
N VAL A 45 4.08 15.96 4.56
CA VAL A 45 2.97 15.06 4.19
C VAL A 45 2.36 14.42 5.44
N SER A 46 3.19 13.97 6.38
CA SER A 46 2.70 13.38 7.64
C SER A 46 1.91 14.39 8.49
N GLU A 47 2.32 15.65 8.54
CA GLU A 47 1.60 16.72 9.25
C GLU A 47 0.27 17.09 8.57
N LEU A 48 0.24 17.17 7.24
CA LEU A 48 -1.00 17.39 6.49
C LEU A 48 -2.03 16.30 6.79
N TRP A 49 -1.61 15.03 6.81
CA TRP A 49 -2.46 13.89 7.17
C TRP A 49 -2.84 13.84 8.67
N ARG A 50 -2.19 14.63 9.53
CA ARG A 50 -2.58 14.77 10.94
C ARG A 50 -3.84 15.64 11.04
N LYS A 51 -3.89 16.74 10.28
CA LYS A 51 -5.03 17.66 10.16
C LYS A 51 -6.07 17.20 9.12
N LYS A 52 -6.72 16.04 9.32
CA LYS A 52 -7.67 15.48 8.34
C LYS A 52 -8.95 16.29 8.12
N GLN A 53 -9.29 17.14 9.08
CA GLN A 53 -10.52 17.95 9.07
C GLN A 53 -10.33 19.30 8.36
N SER A 54 -9.12 19.64 7.92
CA SER A 54 -8.92 20.84 7.09
C SER A 54 -9.67 20.72 5.76
N ASP A 55 -10.07 21.84 5.19
CA ASP A 55 -10.89 21.86 3.96
C ASP A 55 -10.19 21.18 2.79
N VAL A 56 -8.88 21.42 2.63
CA VAL A 56 -8.04 20.73 1.64
C VAL A 56 -8.11 19.21 1.81
N MET A 57 -7.93 18.69 3.02
CA MET A 57 -7.94 17.24 3.25
C MET A 57 -9.34 16.63 3.16
N ARG A 58 -10.38 17.36 3.54
CA ARG A 58 -11.78 16.93 3.39
C ARG A 58 -12.18 16.87 1.92
N PHE A 59 -11.80 17.87 1.13
CA PHE A 59 -12.02 17.90 -0.32
C PHE A 59 -11.34 16.70 -0.99
N LEU A 60 -10.04 16.49 -0.75
CA LEU A 60 -9.28 15.37 -1.31
C LEU A 60 -9.85 14.00 -0.89
N GLN A 61 -10.26 13.85 0.37
CA GLN A 61 -10.89 12.61 0.84
C GLN A 61 -12.27 12.40 0.22
N ARG A 62 -13.05 13.45 -0.03
CA ARG A 62 -14.36 13.34 -0.67
C ARG A 62 -14.23 12.85 -2.11
N VAL A 63 -13.35 13.48 -2.91
CA VAL A 63 -13.10 13.08 -4.30
C VAL A 63 -12.59 11.63 -4.38
N ARG A 64 -11.62 11.26 -3.54
CA ARG A 64 -11.11 9.88 -3.47
C ARG A 64 -12.18 8.88 -3.04
N CYS A 65 -13.03 9.25 -2.08
CA CYS A 65 -14.09 8.35 -1.61
C CYS A 65 -15.07 8.02 -2.74
N TRP A 66 -15.43 9.02 -3.53
CA TRP A 66 -16.26 8.84 -4.72
C TRP A 66 -15.63 7.87 -5.72
N GLU A 67 -14.35 8.06 -6.08
CA GLU A 67 -13.60 7.15 -6.95
C GLU A 67 -13.60 5.70 -6.38
N TYR A 68 -13.36 5.55 -5.07
CA TYR A 68 -13.27 4.23 -4.45
C TYR A 68 -14.59 3.46 -4.39
N ARG A 69 -15.73 4.16 -4.49
CA ARG A 69 -17.05 3.51 -4.56
C ARG A 69 -17.27 2.82 -5.91
N GLN A 70 -16.79 3.43 -7.00
CA GLN A 70 -16.93 2.91 -8.36
C GLN A 70 -16.09 1.65 -8.59
N HIS A 71 -14.96 1.56 -7.89
CA HIS A 71 -14.07 0.43 -7.98
C HIS A 71 -14.57 -0.82 -7.21
N PRO A 72 -14.13 -2.04 -7.62
CA PRO A 72 -14.50 -3.26 -6.93
C PRO A 72 -13.90 -3.36 -5.52
N SER A 73 -14.32 -4.37 -4.76
CA SER A 73 -14.00 -4.43 -3.32
C SER A 73 -12.52 -4.61 -2.98
N ILE A 74 -11.74 -5.19 -3.91
CA ILE A 74 -10.30 -5.41 -3.83
C ILE A 74 -9.71 -4.94 -5.17
N VAL A 75 -8.84 -3.94 -5.13
CA VAL A 75 -8.20 -3.34 -6.31
C VAL A 75 -6.69 -3.25 -6.12
N ARG A 76 -5.92 -3.60 -7.15
CA ARG A 76 -4.47 -3.35 -7.17
C ARG A 76 -4.23 -1.87 -7.43
N VAL A 77 -3.41 -1.24 -6.58
CA VAL A 77 -2.98 0.15 -6.76
C VAL A 77 -1.55 0.15 -7.29
N THR A 78 -1.26 1.01 -8.27
CA THR A 78 0.07 1.14 -8.87
C THR A 78 1.08 1.74 -7.88
N HIS A 79 0.67 2.79 -7.17
CA HIS A 79 1.47 3.48 -6.17
C HIS A 79 0.64 3.74 -4.90
N PRO A 80 1.22 3.63 -3.69
CA PRO A 80 0.46 3.85 -2.47
C PRO A 80 -0.10 5.28 -2.40
N THR A 81 -1.39 5.43 -2.08
CA THR A 81 -2.04 6.75 -1.91
C THR A 81 -1.33 7.60 -0.84
N ARG A 82 -0.72 6.92 0.14
CA ARG A 82 -0.01 7.55 1.25
C ARG A 82 1.42 7.01 1.38
N PRO A 83 2.39 7.56 0.62
CA PRO A 83 3.75 7.03 0.57
C PRO A 83 4.52 7.20 1.88
N ASP A 84 4.27 8.26 2.66
CA ASP A 84 4.88 8.47 3.99
C ASP A 84 4.53 7.34 4.96
N LYS A 85 3.25 6.95 4.98
CA LYS A 85 2.76 5.89 5.88
C LYS A 85 3.18 4.51 5.40
N ALA A 86 3.12 4.27 4.10
CA ALA A 86 3.54 3.01 3.51
C ALA A 86 5.02 2.73 3.85
N ARG A 87 5.91 3.72 3.65
CA ARG A 87 7.34 3.60 3.99
C ARG A 87 7.57 3.27 5.46
N ARG A 88 6.87 3.97 6.37
CA ARG A 88 6.94 3.70 7.82
C ARG A 88 6.51 2.28 8.19
N LEU A 89 5.67 1.65 7.38
CA LEU A 89 5.17 0.29 7.60
C LEU A 89 5.96 -0.79 6.83
N GLY A 90 7.02 -0.41 6.14
CA GLY A 90 7.96 -1.31 5.47
C GLY A 90 7.82 -1.41 3.95
N TYR A 91 6.98 -0.59 3.31
CA TYR A 91 6.95 -0.50 1.84
C TYR A 91 8.22 0.18 1.32
N LYS A 92 8.85 -0.41 0.31
CA LYS A 92 9.95 0.20 -0.45
C LYS A 92 9.58 0.19 -1.92
N ALA A 93 9.55 1.38 -2.52
CA ALA A 93 9.65 1.49 -3.97
C ALA A 93 11.15 1.35 -4.31
N LYS A 94 11.57 0.19 -4.83
CA LYS A 94 12.85 0.11 -5.54
C LYS A 94 12.60 0.70 -6.93
N GLN A 95 13.47 1.61 -7.38
CA GLN A 95 13.37 2.12 -8.73
C GLN A 95 13.53 0.95 -9.70
N ASN A 96 12.52 0.77 -10.53
CA ASN A 96 12.65 0.16 -11.83
C ASN A 96 13.85 0.83 -12.51
N ASN A 97 14.91 0.06 -12.79
CA ASN A 97 16.06 0.59 -13.51
C ASN A 97 15.55 1.00 -14.89
N VAL A 98 15.42 2.31 -15.15
CA VAL A 98 14.93 2.87 -16.41
C VAL A 98 15.81 2.40 -17.60
N VAL A 99 17.06 2.05 -17.33
CA VAL A 99 18.05 1.53 -18.30
C VAL A 99 17.61 0.21 -18.94
N SER A 100 16.99 -0.72 -18.20
CA SER A 100 16.55 -2.00 -18.78
C SER A 100 15.28 -1.88 -19.64
N ARG A 101 14.58 -0.74 -19.59
CA ARG A 101 13.47 -0.43 -20.50
C ARG A 101 13.95 0.15 -21.82
N LEU A 102 14.95 1.03 -21.81
CA LEU A 102 15.53 1.60 -23.03
C LEU A 102 16.23 0.53 -23.89
N HIS A 103 17.03 -0.36 -23.28
CA HIS A 103 17.72 -1.42 -24.04
C HIS A 103 16.75 -2.40 -24.73
N CYS A 104 15.60 -2.72 -24.12
CA CYS A 104 14.64 -3.63 -24.74
C CYS A 104 13.79 -2.93 -25.83
N VAL A 105 13.48 -1.64 -25.69
CA VAL A 105 12.83 -0.85 -26.74
C VAL A 105 13.77 -0.65 -27.94
N ILE A 106 15.07 -0.44 -27.70
CA ILE A 106 16.09 -0.38 -28.76
C ILE A 106 16.20 -1.73 -29.49
N LEU A 107 16.27 -2.85 -28.75
CA LEU A 107 16.32 -4.19 -29.33
C LEU A 107 15.02 -4.59 -30.07
N ALA A 108 13.85 -4.19 -29.57
CA ALA A 108 12.57 -4.42 -30.25
C ALA A 108 12.41 -3.54 -31.50
N GLY A 109 12.93 -2.31 -31.47
CA GLY A 109 13.00 -1.42 -32.63
C GLY A 109 13.93 -1.95 -33.72
N GLN A 110 15.07 -2.53 -33.33
CA GLN A 110 15.97 -3.22 -34.26
C GLN A 110 15.33 -4.48 -34.85
N ALA A 111 14.59 -5.26 -34.07
CA ALA A 111 13.89 -6.44 -34.60
C ALA A 111 12.79 -6.08 -35.63
N LEU A 112 12.09 -4.95 -35.44
CA LEU A 112 11.07 -4.45 -36.38
C LEU A 112 11.66 -3.83 -37.66
N SER A 113 12.82 -3.17 -37.57
CA SER A 113 13.49 -2.63 -38.77
C SER A 113 14.06 -3.74 -39.64
N VAL A 114 14.62 -4.80 -39.04
CA VAL A 114 15.13 -5.98 -39.77
C VAL A 114 13.99 -6.76 -40.43
N TYR A 115 12.83 -6.86 -39.79
CA TYR A 115 11.65 -7.52 -40.39
C TYR A 115 11.10 -6.75 -41.60
N SER A 116 11.15 -5.41 -41.56
CA SER A 116 10.73 -4.56 -42.69
C SER A 116 11.74 -4.61 -43.86
N PHE A 117 13.04 -4.76 -43.55
CA PHE A 117 14.10 -4.86 -44.56
C PHE A 117 14.12 -6.22 -45.29
N PHE A 118 13.77 -7.30 -44.59
CA PHE A 118 13.66 -8.64 -45.21
C PHE A 118 12.32 -8.85 -45.94
N SER A 119 11.25 -8.18 -45.52
CA SER A 119 9.94 -8.22 -46.21
C SER A 119 9.89 -7.35 -47.48
N GLY A 120 10.81 -6.39 -47.64
CA GLY A 120 10.82 -5.45 -48.77
C GLY A 120 11.66 -5.87 -49.97
N ARG A 121 12.38 -7.01 -49.92
CA ARG A 121 13.32 -7.44 -50.97
C ARG A 121 12.90 -8.71 -51.71
N MET A 122 11.60 -8.98 -51.80
CA MET A 122 11.07 -10.11 -52.58
C MET A 122 9.81 -9.71 -53.37
N LEU A 123 9.86 -8.55 -54.03
CA LEU A 123 8.91 -8.16 -55.07
C LEU A 123 9.70 -7.69 -56.29
N MET A 124 10.45 -8.59 -56.91
CA MET A 124 10.79 -8.53 -58.33
C MET A 124 11.17 -9.95 -58.76
N TYR A 125 10.17 -10.75 -59.10
CA TYR A 125 10.35 -11.81 -60.08
C TYR A 125 9.03 -11.94 -60.84
N ASN A 126 9.15 -11.80 -62.16
CA ASN A 126 8.08 -11.92 -63.14
C ASN A 126 7.40 -13.30 -63.05
N ASP A 127 6.14 -13.29 -63.49
CA ASP A 127 5.31 -14.41 -63.90
C ASP A 127 4.83 -15.39 -62.81
N GLY A 128 3.50 -15.50 -62.70
CA GLY A 128 2.84 -16.65 -62.09
C GLY A 128 1.99 -16.33 -60.87
N MET A 129 0.68 -16.24 -61.10
CA MET A 129 -0.38 -16.45 -60.10
C MET A 129 -0.01 -17.58 -59.12
N LEU A 130 0.12 -17.27 -57.83
CA LEU A 130 -0.21 -18.21 -56.76
C LEU A 130 -0.82 -17.44 -55.57
N THR A 131 -2.16 -17.43 -55.54
CA THR A 131 -2.95 -17.10 -54.36
C THR A 131 -2.64 -18.12 -53.26
N ASN A 132 -1.88 -17.73 -52.24
CA ASN A 132 -1.62 -18.59 -51.10
C ASN A 132 -2.13 -17.94 -49.80
N THR A 133 -3.24 -18.47 -49.30
CA THR A 133 -3.93 -18.14 -48.04
C THR A 133 -3.12 -18.46 -46.77
N SER A 134 -1.83 -18.77 -46.91
CA SER A 134 -0.91 -19.13 -45.83
C SER A 134 -0.14 -17.93 -45.24
N ASN A 135 0.02 -16.83 -45.99
CA ASN A 135 0.80 -15.66 -45.54
C ASN A 135 0.06 -14.75 -44.54
N ILE A 136 -1.26 -14.79 -44.48
CA ILE A 136 -2.07 -13.94 -43.58
C ILE A 136 -2.12 -14.49 -42.15
N ARG A 137 -1.88 -15.80 -41.94
CA ARG A 137 -1.90 -16.41 -40.59
C ARG A 137 -0.61 -16.20 -39.80
N ILE A 138 0.52 -15.99 -40.47
CA ILE A 138 1.84 -15.83 -39.83
C ILE A 138 1.97 -14.41 -39.23
N THR A 139 1.44 -13.40 -39.91
CA THR A 139 1.44 -11.99 -39.45
C THR A 139 0.51 -11.76 -38.26
N ASP A 140 -0.60 -12.52 -38.16
CA ASP A 140 -1.55 -12.47 -37.04
C ASP A 140 -1.01 -13.13 -35.76
N HIS A 141 -0.19 -14.18 -35.90
CA HIS A 141 0.51 -14.78 -34.76
C HIS A 141 1.59 -13.84 -34.23
N LEU A 142 2.41 -13.25 -35.09
CA LEU A 142 3.50 -12.35 -34.68
C LEU A 142 3.00 -11.08 -33.99
N THR A 143 1.87 -10.52 -34.42
CA THR A 143 1.25 -9.35 -33.76
C THR A 143 0.58 -9.68 -32.43
N LYS A 144 -0.03 -10.87 -32.27
CA LYS A 144 -0.51 -11.36 -30.97
C LYS A 144 0.63 -11.61 -29.97
N TRP A 145 1.73 -12.19 -30.42
CA TRP A 145 2.94 -12.40 -29.61
C TRP A 145 3.61 -11.07 -29.25
N ALA A 146 3.69 -10.11 -30.16
CA ALA A 146 4.22 -8.77 -29.89
C ALA A 146 3.33 -7.99 -28.91
N ARG A 147 1.99 -8.04 -29.04
CA ARG A 147 1.06 -7.45 -28.05
C ARG A 147 1.15 -8.16 -26.69
N ALA A 148 1.33 -9.47 -26.65
CA ALA A 148 1.53 -10.21 -25.41
C ALA A 148 2.86 -9.82 -24.73
N LEU A 149 3.94 -9.66 -25.49
CA LEU A 149 5.24 -9.16 -25.03
C LEU A 149 5.17 -7.71 -24.54
N LEU A 150 4.49 -6.81 -25.27
CA LEU A 150 4.25 -5.42 -24.84
C LEU A 150 3.36 -5.35 -23.58
N SER A 151 2.35 -6.21 -23.47
CA SER A 151 1.47 -6.27 -22.29
C SER A 151 2.19 -6.82 -21.05
N SER A 152 3.11 -7.77 -21.23
CA SER A 152 3.94 -8.32 -20.15
C SER A 152 5.06 -7.36 -19.75
N PHE A 153 5.56 -6.53 -20.67
CA PHE A 153 6.57 -5.50 -20.41
C PHE A 153 6.04 -4.29 -19.61
N LEU A 154 4.77 -3.90 -19.78
CA LEU A 154 4.15 -2.86 -18.94
C LEU A 154 3.82 -3.32 -17.51
N SER A 155 3.84 -4.63 -17.22
CA SER A 155 3.42 -5.17 -15.92
C SER A 155 4.55 -5.41 -14.92
N ARG A 156 5.81 -5.34 -15.36
CA ARG A 156 6.99 -5.65 -14.55
C ARG A 156 7.33 -4.46 -13.65
N SER A 157 6.69 -4.42 -12.49
CA SER A 157 7.18 -3.66 -11.36
C SER A 157 8.40 -4.39 -10.81
N ASP A 158 9.60 -3.83 -10.94
CA ASP A 158 10.88 -4.36 -10.41
C ASP A 158 10.95 -4.38 -8.86
N THR A 159 9.79 -4.29 -8.23
CA THR A 159 9.60 -4.25 -6.80
C THR A 159 8.69 -5.41 -6.43
N GLY A 160 9.20 -6.40 -5.68
CA GLY A 160 8.37 -7.48 -5.11
C GLY A 160 7.39 -7.00 -4.03
N TYR A 161 7.02 -5.73 -4.01
CA TYR A 161 5.98 -5.15 -3.17
C TYR A 161 4.76 -4.83 -4.03
N VAL A 162 3.58 -5.18 -3.53
CA VAL A 162 2.31 -4.86 -4.19
C VAL A 162 1.37 -4.23 -3.18
N VAL A 163 0.64 -3.19 -3.60
CA VAL A 163 -0.33 -2.51 -2.75
C VAL A 163 -1.73 -2.80 -3.29
N TYR A 164 -2.61 -3.27 -2.41
CA TYR A 164 -4.01 -3.48 -2.73
C TYR A 164 -4.89 -2.60 -1.84
N ARG A 165 -5.90 -1.98 -2.44
CA ARG A 165 -6.96 -1.24 -1.76
C ARG A 165 -8.15 -2.16 -1.52
N ILE A 166 -8.56 -2.28 -0.26
CA ILE A 166 -9.67 -3.14 0.18
C ILE A 166 -10.71 -2.28 0.88
N ARG A 167 -11.98 -2.46 0.53
CA ARG A 167 -13.12 -1.88 1.25
C ARG A 167 -13.75 -2.89 2.23
N VAL A 168 -14.12 -2.40 3.41
CA VAL A 168 -14.81 -3.18 4.46
C VAL A 168 -16.04 -2.40 4.93
N ARG A 169 -17.21 -3.05 4.95
CA ARG A 169 -18.46 -2.43 5.44
C ARG A 169 -18.29 -1.94 6.89
N ARG A 170 -18.86 -0.77 7.17
CA ARG A 170 -18.95 -0.19 8.51
C ARG A 170 -20.02 -0.89 9.34
N GLY A 171 -20.13 -0.50 10.61
CA GLY A 171 -21.07 -1.11 11.55
C GLY A 171 -20.55 -2.36 12.27
N GLY A 172 -21.40 -2.91 13.12
CA GLY A 172 -21.22 -4.22 13.75
C GLY A 172 -21.60 -5.35 12.79
N ARG A 173 -21.66 -6.57 13.30
CA ARG A 173 -22.18 -7.73 12.55
C ARG A 173 -23.36 -8.30 13.32
N LYS A 174 -24.47 -8.53 12.61
CA LYS A 174 -25.59 -9.30 13.13
C LYS A 174 -25.13 -10.75 13.34
N ARG A 175 -25.60 -11.41 14.40
CA ARG A 175 -25.44 -12.86 14.53
C ARG A 175 -26.15 -13.57 13.36
N PRO A 176 -25.52 -14.56 12.71
CA PRO A 176 -26.16 -15.33 11.65
C PRO A 176 -27.14 -16.33 12.26
N VAL A 177 -28.36 -15.88 12.60
CA VAL A 177 -29.45 -16.74 13.07
C VAL A 177 -30.68 -16.59 12.18
N PRO A 178 -31.31 -17.70 11.77
CA PRO A 178 -32.59 -17.66 11.07
C PRO A 178 -33.63 -16.91 11.92
N LYS A 179 -34.37 -15.99 11.29
CA LYS A 179 -35.45 -15.20 11.93
C LYS A 179 -35.05 -14.39 13.19
N GLY A 180 -33.78 -14.34 13.57
CA GLY A 180 -33.36 -13.71 14.83
C GLY A 180 -33.57 -14.57 16.07
N ILE A 181 -33.95 -15.84 15.92
CA ILE A 181 -34.27 -16.73 17.05
C ILE A 181 -32.97 -17.34 17.59
N VAL A 182 -32.75 -17.22 18.90
CA VAL A 182 -31.61 -17.82 19.62
C VAL A 182 -32.15 -18.67 20.75
N TYR A 183 -31.86 -19.97 20.73
CA TYR A 183 -32.23 -20.89 21.80
C TYR A 183 -31.25 -20.82 22.98
N GLY A 184 -31.75 -21.11 24.19
CA GLY A 184 -30.97 -21.18 25.42
C GLY A 184 -31.11 -19.95 26.32
N LYS A 185 -30.09 -19.71 27.15
CA LYS A 185 -30.12 -18.71 28.22
C LYS A 185 -30.35 -17.28 27.70
N PRO A 186 -31.11 -16.42 28.42
CA PRO A 186 -31.39 -15.04 28.03
C PRO A 186 -30.14 -14.19 27.71
N THR A 187 -29.03 -14.42 28.41
CA THR A 187 -27.76 -13.71 28.18
C THR A 187 -27.20 -13.88 26.77
N ASN A 188 -27.53 -14.99 26.10
CA ASN A 188 -27.07 -15.27 24.75
C ASN A 188 -28.04 -14.77 23.67
N GLN A 189 -29.21 -14.22 24.00
CA GLN A 189 -30.24 -13.88 23.01
C GLN A 189 -29.92 -12.63 22.16
N GLY A 190 -28.87 -11.86 22.48
CA GLY A 190 -28.50 -10.66 21.72
C GLY A 190 -28.09 -10.92 20.26
N VAL A 191 -28.73 -10.22 19.31
CA VAL A 191 -28.54 -10.43 17.86
C VAL A 191 -27.83 -9.26 17.15
N THR A 192 -28.21 -8.01 17.41
CA THR A 192 -27.82 -6.84 16.58
C THR A 192 -26.62 -6.04 17.12
N GLN A 193 -26.54 -5.84 18.43
CA GLN A 193 -25.55 -4.95 19.05
C GLN A 193 -24.16 -5.59 19.29
N LEU A 194 -23.92 -6.77 18.72
CA LEU A 194 -22.65 -7.49 18.86
C LEU A 194 -21.49 -6.74 18.19
N LYS A 195 -20.37 -6.64 18.91
CA LYS A 195 -19.13 -6.05 18.40
C LYS A 195 -18.15 -7.16 18.02
N PHE A 196 -17.57 -7.04 16.84
CA PHE A 196 -16.62 -8.03 16.36
C PHE A 196 -15.28 -7.88 17.11
N GLN A 197 -14.70 -9.00 17.56
CA GLN A 197 -13.44 -9.00 18.30
C GLN A 197 -12.27 -8.43 17.47
N ARG A 198 -12.23 -8.71 16.15
CA ARG A 198 -11.15 -8.23 15.28
C ARG A 198 -11.46 -6.84 14.74
N SER A 199 -10.42 -6.05 14.50
CA SER A 199 -10.58 -4.75 13.85
C SER A 199 -10.95 -4.89 12.36
N LYS A 200 -11.68 -3.91 11.81
CA LYS A 200 -11.99 -3.86 10.36
C LYS A 200 -10.74 -3.88 9.47
N ARG A 201 -9.63 -3.34 9.97
CA ARG A 201 -8.31 -3.40 9.33
C ARG A 201 -7.78 -4.84 9.24
N SER A 202 -7.93 -5.64 10.30
CA SER A 202 -7.57 -7.07 10.29
C SER A 202 -8.47 -7.87 9.33
N VAL A 203 -9.75 -7.51 9.22
CA VAL A 203 -10.66 -8.13 8.24
C VAL A 203 -10.25 -7.78 6.80
N ALA A 204 -9.78 -6.56 6.56
CA ALA A 204 -9.25 -6.16 5.25
C ALA A 204 -8.00 -6.98 4.87
N GLU A 205 -7.07 -7.18 5.80
CA GLU A 205 -5.89 -8.03 5.60
C GLU A 205 -6.27 -9.47 5.29
N GLU A 206 -7.23 -10.05 6.02
CA GLU A 206 -7.74 -11.40 5.80
C GLU A 206 -8.42 -11.57 4.43
N ARG A 207 -9.19 -10.57 3.97
CA ARG A 207 -9.77 -10.57 2.62
C ARG A 207 -8.69 -10.54 1.54
N ALA A 208 -7.65 -9.72 1.72
CA ALA A 208 -6.53 -9.65 0.79
C ALA A 208 -5.75 -10.97 0.73
N GLY A 209 -5.39 -11.54 1.89
CA GLY A 209 -4.64 -12.79 1.98
C GLY A 209 -5.39 -14.00 1.42
N ARG A 210 -6.72 -14.06 1.58
CA ARG A 210 -7.55 -15.10 0.94
C ARG A 210 -7.62 -14.96 -0.58
N ARG A 211 -7.73 -13.73 -1.09
CA ARG A 211 -7.82 -13.48 -2.54
C ARG A 211 -6.47 -13.68 -3.24
N LEU A 212 -5.39 -13.37 -2.54
CA LEU A 212 -4.01 -13.32 -3.06
C LEU A 212 -3.13 -14.35 -2.33
N GLY A 213 -3.43 -15.64 -2.49
CA GLY A 213 -2.78 -16.71 -1.73
C GLY A 213 -1.27 -16.84 -1.95
N GLY A 214 -0.76 -16.47 -3.14
CA GLY A 214 0.68 -16.50 -3.46
C GLY A 214 1.48 -15.37 -2.81
N LEU A 215 0.81 -14.30 -2.37
CA LEU A 215 1.47 -13.12 -1.79
C LEU A 215 1.40 -13.16 -0.25
N ARG A 216 2.35 -12.49 0.40
CA ARG A 216 2.38 -12.39 1.86
C ARG A 216 2.03 -11.00 2.33
N VAL A 217 1.04 -10.90 3.21
CA VAL A 217 0.65 -9.63 3.83
C VAL A 217 1.76 -9.17 4.77
N LEU A 218 2.32 -7.99 4.51
CA LEU A 218 3.30 -7.34 5.38
C LEU A 218 2.59 -6.54 6.47
N ASN A 219 1.80 -5.54 6.05
CA ASN A 219 1.07 -4.63 6.91
C ASN A 219 -0.06 -3.94 6.13
N SER A 220 -0.82 -3.08 6.79
CA SER A 220 -1.89 -2.30 6.17
C SER A 220 -2.01 -0.90 6.77
N TYR A 221 -2.79 -0.01 6.19
CA TYR A 221 -3.13 1.28 6.80
C TYR A 221 -4.47 1.81 6.31
N TRP A 222 -5.06 2.71 7.10
CA TRP A 222 -6.30 3.40 6.77
C TRP A 222 -6.00 4.56 5.82
N ILE A 223 -6.92 4.81 4.88
CA ILE A 223 -6.81 5.89 3.90
C ILE A 223 -8.02 6.79 3.96
N ASN A 224 -9.20 6.18 3.95
CA ASN A 224 -10.44 6.92 3.81
C ASN A 224 -11.59 6.17 4.47
N GLU A 225 -12.64 6.89 4.79
CA GLU A 225 -13.90 6.31 5.26
C GLU A 225 -15.10 7.11 4.80
N ASP A 226 -16.20 6.39 4.70
CA ASP A 226 -17.49 6.86 4.26
C ASP A 226 -18.56 6.39 5.24
N SER A 227 -19.82 6.78 5.11
CA SER A 227 -20.91 6.23 5.94
C SER A 227 -21.01 4.70 5.85
N THR A 228 -20.85 4.13 4.65
CA THR A 228 -21.04 2.69 4.39
C THR A 228 -19.77 1.86 4.52
N TYR A 229 -18.60 2.39 4.12
CA TYR A 229 -17.35 1.62 4.01
C TYR A 229 -16.16 2.29 4.71
N LYS A 230 -15.19 1.48 5.11
CA LYS A 230 -13.83 1.92 5.43
C LYS A 230 -12.86 1.35 4.39
N TYR A 231 -11.92 2.16 3.96
CA TYR A 231 -10.92 1.80 2.96
C TYR A 231 -9.54 1.66 3.60
N PHE A 232 -8.87 0.57 3.25
CA PHE A 232 -7.51 0.28 3.71
C PHE A 232 -6.63 -0.09 2.51
N GLU A 233 -5.37 0.34 2.52
CA GLU A 233 -4.35 -0.26 1.66
C GLU A 233 -3.61 -1.32 2.46
N VAL A 234 -3.46 -2.49 1.86
CA VAL A 234 -2.70 -3.62 2.36
C VAL A 234 -1.44 -3.72 1.52
N ILE A 235 -0.29 -3.71 2.18
CA ILE A 235 1.02 -3.94 1.57
C ILE A 235 1.25 -5.44 1.59
N LEU A 236 1.38 -6.02 0.40
CA LEU A 236 1.75 -7.40 0.17
C LEU A 236 3.16 -7.47 -0.43
N VAL A 237 3.78 -8.62 -0.25
CA VAL A 237 5.11 -8.94 -0.76
C VAL A 237 5.04 -10.24 -1.54
N ASP A 238 5.64 -10.24 -2.73
CA ASP A 238 5.87 -11.42 -3.51
C ASP A 238 7.17 -12.11 -3.04
N VAL A 239 7.03 -13.38 -2.68
CA VAL A 239 8.11 -14.21 -2.12
C VAL A 239 8.94 -14.88 -3.20
N ALA A 240 8.36 -15.08 -4.39
CA ALA A 240 9.05 -15.66 -5.53
C ALA A 240 10.02 -14.66 -6.17
N HIS A 241 9.84 -13.36 -5.92
CA HIS A 241 10.67 -12.33 -6.54
C HIS A 241 12.09 -12.26 -5.93
N ASN A 242 13.11 -12.42 -6.79
CA ASN A 242 14.53 -12.35 -6.43
C ASN A 242 14.91 -11.08 -5.63
N ALA A 243 14.34 -9.92 -5.97
CA ALA A 243 14.62 -8.66 -5.27
C ALA A 243 14.22 -8.65 -3.79
N ILE A 244 13.27 -9.52 -3.39
CA ILE A 244 12.83 -9.72 -2.00
C ILE A 244 13.66 -10.80 -1.34
N ARG A 245 13.96 -11.89 -2.05
CA ARG A 245 14.80 -12.98 -1.54
C ARG A 245 16.22 -12.51 -1.20
N ASN A 246 16.75 -11.60 -2.01
CA ASN A 246 18.11 -11.08 -1.87
C ASN A 246 18.19 -9.89 -0.88
N ASP A 247 17.09 -9.25 -0.47
CA ASP A 247 17.12 -8.13 0.47
C ASP A 247 17.10 -8.65 1.93
N PRO A 248 18.21 -8.53 2.69
CA PRO A 248 18.32 -9.07 4.05
C PRO A 248 17.35 -8.42 5.05
N ARG A 249 16.78 -7.25 4.75
CA ARG A 249 15.85 -6.57 5.66
C ARG A 249 14.43 -7.16 5.60
N ILE A 250 14.08 -7.87 4.53
CA ILE A 250 12.72 -8.38 4.29
C ILE A 250 12.67 -9.88 4.00
N ASN A 251 13.79 -10.51 3.62
CA ASN A 251 13.86 -11.93 3.27
C ASN A 251 13.35 -12.87 4.38
N TRP A 252 13.34 -12.45 5.65
CA TRP A 252 12.68 -13.17 6.74
C TRP A 252 11.24 -13.53 6.39
N LEU A 253 10.53 -12.67 5.64
CA LEU A 253 9.14 -12.90 5.23
C LEU A 253 9.01 -14.08 4.26
N CYS A 254 10.07 -14.52 3.59
CA CYS A 254 10.08 -15.65 2.66
C CYS A 254 9.97 -17.01 3.37
N ASN A 255 10.43 -17.13 4.62
CA ASN A 255 10.45 -18.38 5.37
C ASN A 255 9.05 -18.99 5.54
N PRO A 256 8.85 -20.31 5.38
CA PRO A 256 7.51 -20.92 5.36
C PRO A 256 6.66 -20.64 6.61
N VAL A 257 7.28 -20.38 7.76
CA VAL A 257 6.61 -20.00 9.02
C VAL A 257 5.78 -18.71 8.92
N HIS A 258 6.01 -17.90 7.89
CA HIS A 258 5.33 -16.63 7.64
C HIS A 258 4.21 -16.71 6.58
N LYS A 259 3.80 -17.91 6.16
CA LYS A 259 2.56 -18.10 5.37
C LYS A 259 1.33 -17.64 6.16
N HIS A 260 0.39 -16.97 5.50
CA HIS A 260 -0.89 -16.52 6.07
C HIS A 260 -0.80 -15.89 7.48
N ARG A 261 0.03 -14.86 7.64
CA ARG A 261 0.21 -14.13 8.92
C ARG A 261 -1.07 -13.39 9.35
N GLU A 262 -1.85 -12.94 8.37
CA GLU A 262 -3.13 -12.26 8.53
C GLU A 262 -4.18 -13.17 9.16
N LEU A 263 -4.24 -14.45 8.76
CA LEU A 263 -5.19 -15.43 9.32
C LEU A 263 -4.86 -15.79 10.77
N ARG A 264 -3.56 -15.80 11.12
CA ARG A 264 -3.07 -16.09 12.48
C ARG A 264 -2.99 -14.85 13.39
N GLY A 265 -3.34 -13.67 12.88
CA GLY A 265 -3.29 -12.42 13.65
C GLY A 265 -1.87 -12.02 14.08
N LEU A 266 -0.89 -12.18 13.19
CA LEU A 266 0.52 -11.82 13.42
C LEU A 266 0.90 -10.45 12.82
N THR A 267 0.02 -9.85 12.02
CA THR A 267 0.16 -8.47 11.53
C THR A 267 0.02 -7.45 12.67
N SER A 268 0.37 -6.18 12.41
CA SER A 268 0.22 -5.11 13.41
C SER A 268 -1.23 -4.90 13.86
N ALA A 269 -2.19 -5.09 12.95
CA ALA A 269 -3.62 -5.06 13.26
C ALA A 269 -4.05 -6.32 14.05
N GLY A 270 -3.49 -7.47 13.71
CA GLY A 270 -3.70 -8.74 14.40
C GLY A 270 -3.26 -8.72 15.86
N LYS A 271 -2.01 -8.28 16.09
CA LYS A 271 -1.43 -8.13 17.42
C LYS A 271 -2.22 -7.14 18.29
N LYS A 272 -2.86 -6.12 17.69
CA LYS A 272 -3.68 -5.13 18.42
C LYS A 272 -4.91 -5.79 19.07
N TYR A 273 -5.73 -6.51 18.31
CA TYR A 273 -6.95 -7.10 18.86
C TYR A 273 -6.69 -8.27 19.81
N ARG A 274 -5.51 -8.90 19.71
CA ARG A 274 -5.05 -9.94 20.63
C ARG A 274 -4.58 -9.40 21.99
N GLY A 275 -4.50 -8.07 22.16
CA GLY A 275 -4.00 -7.44 23.40
C GLY A 275 -2.48 -7.52 23.55
N LEU A 276 -1.72 -7.75 22.46
CA LEU A 276 -0.27 -7.96 22.51
C LEU A 276 0.56 -6.68 22.35
N ARG A 277 -0.08 -5.50 22.30
CA ARG A 277 0.63 -4.21 22.20
C ARG A 277 1.17 -3.73 23.54
N GLY A 278 0.41 -3.88 24.62
CA GLY A 278 0.89 -3.57 25.97
C GLY A 278 1.73 -4.71 26.53
N ARG A 279 2.54 -4.41 27.56
CA ARG A 279 3.22 -5.37 28.46
C ARG A 279 2.97 -4.92 29.91
N GLY A 280 3.25 -5.76 30.90
CA GLY A 280 3.02 -5.47 32.32
C GLY A 280 1.73 -6.10 32.87
N HIS A 281 1.22 -5.56 33.98
CA HIS A 281 0.10 -6.13 34.74
C HIS A 281 -1.21 -6.18 33.93
N LEU A 282 -1.46 -5.16 33.09
CA LEU A 282 -2.72 -5.02 32.33
C LEU A 282 -2.96 -6.22 31.38
N PRO A 283 -2.03 -6.60 30.48
CA PRO A 283 -2.23 -7.72 29.57
C PRO A 283 -1.66 -9.06 30.07
N HIS A 284 -1.62 -9.34 31.38
CA HIS A 284 -1.03 -10.59 31.90
C HIS A 284 -1.73 -11.86 31.36
N LYS A 285 -3.06 -11.83 31.18
CA LYS A 285 -3.84 -12.94 30.59
C LYS A 285 -3.70 -13.06 29.06
N ALA A 286 -3.02 -12.13 28.39
CA ALA A 286 -2.91 -12.12 26.94
C ALA A 286 -1.73 -12.96 26.41
N ARG A 287 -0.72 -13.25 27.25
CA ARG A 287 0.52 -13.94 26.85
C ARG A 287 0.64 -15.34 27.48
N PRO A 288 1.20 -16.32 26.76
CA PRO A 288 1.69 -16.28 25.36
C PRO A 288 0.56 -16.19 24.31
N SER A 289 -0.63 -16.68 24.66
CA SER A 289 -1.91 -16.36 24.02
C SER A 289 -3.02 -16.51 25.07
N ARG A 290 -4.19 -15.89 24.88
CA ARG A 290 -5.31 -16.02 25.83
C ARG A 290 -5.69 -17.48 26.12
N ARG A 291 -5.76 -18.32 25.08
CA ARG A 291 -6.10 -19.74 25.22
C ARG A 291 -4.99 -20.54 25.89
N ALA A 292 -3.73 -20.28 25.54
CA ALA A 292 -2.59 -20.96 26.17
C ALA A 292 -2.45 -20.60 27.65
N ASN A 293 -2.69 -19.33 28.01
CA ASN A 293 -2.71 -18.87 29.39
C ASN A 293 -3.86 -19.53 30.19
N TRP A 294 -5.08 -19.54 29.63
CA TRP A 294 -6.21 -20.23 30.24
C TRP A 294 -5.93 -21.74 30.42
N LYS A 295 -5.39 -22.43 29.41
CA LYS A 295 -5.04 -23.85 29.52
C LYS A 295 -4.10 -24.10 30.69
N ARG A 296 -3.01 -23.33 30.80
CA ARG A 296 -2.05 -23.45 31.90
C ARG A 296 -2.71 -23.33 33.27
N ASN A 297 -3.59 -22.34 33.45
CA ASN A 297 -4.21 -22.07 34.74
C ASN A 297 -5.32 -23.07 35.12
N ASN A 298 -5.89 -23.77 34.13
CA ASN A 298 -6.95 -24.75 34.34
C ASN A 298 -6.45 -26.19 34.19
N THR A 299 -5.14 -26.40 34.05
CA THR A 299 -4.53 -27.73 34.02
C THR A 299 -4.11 -28.10 35.42
N LEU A 300 -4.70 -29.16 35.95
CA LEU A 300 -4.31 -29.74 37.24
C LEU A 300 -2.92 -30.39 37.09
N SER A 301 -1.95 -29.94 37.90
CA SER A 301 -0.58 -30.44 37.86
C SER A 301 -0.42 -31.63 38.81
N LEU A 302 -0.61 -32.84 38.29
CA LEU A 302 -0.40 -34.08 39.04
C LEU A 302 1.06 -34.54 38.88
N ARG A 303 1.94 -34.08 39.77
CA ARG A 303 3.34 -34.55 39.82
C ARG A 303 3.39 -36.00 40.31
N ARG A 304 4.43 -36.73 39.92
CA ARG A 304 4.67 -38.13 40.32
C ARG A 304 4.74 -38.27 41.84
N TYR A 305 5.43 -37.34 42.49
CA TYR A 305 5.48 -37.20 43.95
C TYR A 305 4.84 -35.85 44.30
N ARG A 306 3.91 -35.86 45.25
CA ARG A 306 3.14 -34.68 45.69
C ARG A 306 3.48 -34.33 47.12
#